data_AF-A0A8H6P8D7-F1
#
_entry.id   AF-A0A8H6P8D7-F1
#
_cell.length_a   1.000
_cell.length_b   1.000
_cell.length_c   1.000
_cell.angle_alpha   90.00
_cell.angle_beta   90.00
_cell.angle_gamma   90.00
#
_symmetry.space_group_name_H-M   'P 1'
#
loop_
_entity.id
_entity.type
_entity.pdbx_description
1 polymer ?
#
loop_
_entity_poly.entity_id
_entity_poly.type
_entity_poly.pdbx_seq_one_letter_code
_entity_poly.pdbx_strand_id
1 'polypeptide(L)'
;MNITTKLKPTLTHLILAVICLFTLTCALYLYARHGSSTHSDTAYCADCLHYAMSVDAKIRHAEQGGAANVRTNKQFFRYALDVTCRGGLFVDKRCLDFRRGFLGDVARYMVAVAEPYEACRGVGACQ
;
A
#
# COMPACT_ATOMS: atom_id res chain seq x y z
N MET A 1 -22.60 -35.20 -44.73
CA MET A 1 -21.23 -34.65 -44.66
C MET A 1 -20.79 -34.71 -43.21
N ASN A 2 -19.83 -35.58 -42.87
CA ASN A 2 -19.38 -35.78 -41.50
C ASN A 2 -17.91 -35.37 -41.43
N ILE A 3 -17.63 -34.21 -40.82
CA ILE A 3 -16.26 -33.73 -40.60
C ILE A 3 -15.83 -34.23 -39.22
N THR A 4 -15.27 -35.44 -39.18
CA THR A 4 -14.60 -35.97 -37.99
C THR A 4 -13.13 -35.61 -38.06
N THR A 5 -12.77 -34.40 -37.65
CA THR A 5 -11.36 -34.05 -37.40
C THR A 5 -10.90 -34.78 -36.12
N LYS A 6 -10.27 -35.95 -36.27
CA LYS A 6 -9.43 -36.53 -35.21
C LYS A 6 -8.18 -35.67 -35.05
N LEU A 7 -8.31 -34.56 -34.33
CA LEU A 7 -7.16 -33.76 -33.92
C LEU A 7 -6.40 -34.55 -32.86
N LYS A 8 -5.33 -35.26 -33.24
CA LYS A 8 -4.37 -35.79 -32.27
C LYS A 8 -3.52 -34.61 -31.81
N PRO A 9 -3.63 -34.14 -30.56
CA PRO A 9 -2.77 -33.07 -30.08
C PRO A 9 -1.33 -33.57 -30.10
N THR A 10 -0.54 -33.03 -31.01
CA THR A 10 0.92 -33.21 -30.98
C THR A 10 1.49 -32.55 -29.73
N LEU A 11 2.65 -33.02 -29.27
CA LEU A 11 3.36 -32.46 -28.12
C LEU A 11 3.48 -30.93 -28.18
N THR A 12 3.63 -30.39 -29.39
CA THR A 12 3.67 -28.94 -29.67
C THR A 12 2.38 -28.21 -29.29
N HIS A 13 1.20 -28.79 -29.50
CA HIS A 13 -0.07 -28.18 -29.09
C HIS A 13 -0.24 -28.16 -27.56
N LEU A 14 0.24 -29.20 -26.86
CA LEU A 14 0.23 -29.25 -25.40
C LEU A 14 1.17 -28.19 -24.80
N ILE A 15 2.39 -28.06 -25.33
CA ILE A 15 3.35 -27.05 -24.90
C ILE A 15 2.76 -25.64 -25.11
N LEU A 16 2.15 -25.39 -26.28
CA LEU A 16 1.52 -24.10 -26.57
C LEU A 16 0.37 -23.80 -25.61
N ALA A 17 -0.48 -24.79 -25.30
CA ALA A 17 -1.58 -24.62 -24.36
C ALA A 17 -1.09 -24.29 -22.94
N VAL A 18 -0.02 -24.94 -22.47
CA VAL A 18 0.59 -24.65 -21.16
C VAL A 18 1.16 -23.24 -21.12
N ILE A 19 1.86 -22.80 -22.17
CA ILE A 19 2.41 -21.43 -22.25
C ILE A 19 1.28 -20.40 -22.28
N CYS A 20 0.21 -20.64 -23.04
CA CYS A 20 -0.97 -19.76 -23.06
C CYS A 20 -1.64 -19.67 -21.68
N LEU A 21 -1.81 -20.79 -20.98
CA LEU A 21 -2.38 -20.79 -19.63
C LEU A 21 -1.47 -20.08 -18.63
N PHE A 22 -0.16 -20.28 -18.72
CA PHE A 22 0.81 -19.62 -17.85
C PHE A 22 0.83 -18.10 -18.08
N THR A 23 0.80 -17.66 -19.33
CA THR A 23 0.76 -16.23 -19.66
C THR A 23 -0.57 -15.59 -19.25
N LEU A 24 -1.71 -16.26 -19.45
CA LEU A 24 -3.01 -15.79 -18.96
C LEU A 24 -3.06 -15.68 -17.44
N THR A 25 -2.55 -16.67 -16.72
CA THR A 25 -2.52 -16.64 -15.24
C THR A 25 -1.56 -15.57 -14.73
N CYS A 26 -0.37 -15.40 -15.32
CA CYS A 26 0.50 -14.29 -15.02
C CYS A 26 -0.16 -12.94 -15.33
N ALA A 27 -0.82 -12.79 -16.48
CA ALA A 27 -1.50 -11.56 -16.86
C ALA A 27 -2.65 -11.23 -15.90
N LEU A 28 -3.49 -12.20 -15.54
CA LEU A 28 -4.56 -12.04 -14.55
C LEU A 28 -4.02 -11.70 -13.16
N TYR A 29 -2.94 -12.35 -12.73
CA TYR A 29 -2.28 -12.07 -11.46
C TYR A 29 -1.72 -10.64 -11.44
N LEU A 30 -1.04 -10.23 -12.51
CA LEU A 30 -0.51 -8.88 -12.65
C LEU A 30 -1.63 -7.85 -12.77
N TYR A 31 -2.71 -8.14 -13.52
CA TYR A 31 -3.87 -7.28 -13.70
C TYR A 31 -4.64 -7.09 -12.38
N ALA A 32 -4.86 -8.14 -11.60
CA ALA A 32 -5.47 -8.04 -10.27
C ALA A 32 -4.61 -7.17 -9.34
N ARG A 33 -3.28 -7.29 -9.44
CA ARG A 33 -2.34 -6.43 -8.70
C ARG A 33 -2.34 -4.98 -9.21
N HIS A 34 -2.56 -4.78 -10.51
CA HIS A 34 -2.55 -3.46 -11.15
C HIS A 34 -3.88 -2.71 -10.95
N GLY A 35 -5.01 -3.42 -10.90
CA GLY A 35 -6.32 -2.85 -10.54
C GLY A 35 -6.40 -2.40 -9.07
N SER A 36 -5.58 -2.99 -8.19
CA SER A 36 -5.31 -2.46 -6.85
C SER A 36 -4.47 -1.17 -6.87
N SER A 37 -3.93 -0.73 -8.02
CA SER A 37 -3.16 0.50 -8.15
C SER A 37 -3.95 1.64 -8.81
N THR A 38 -5.11 1.37 -9.40
CA THR A 38 -6.05 2.39 -9.89
C THR A 38 -7.04 2.77 -8.79
N HIS A 39 -6.52 3.25 -7.66
CA HIS A 39 -7.36 3.86 -6.64
C HIS A 39 -7.65 5.31 -7.06
N SER A 40 -8.88 5.77 -6.87
CA SER A 40 -9.17 7.19 -7.07
C SER A 40 -8.28 8.01 -6.15
N ASP A 41 -7.80 9.16 -6.62
CA ASP A 41 -6.97 10.09 -5.83
C ASP A 41 -7.64 10.39 -4.46
N THR A 42 -8.97 10.39 -4.43
CA THR A 42 -9.78 10.56 -3.23
C THR A 42 -9.62 9.41 -2.23
N ALA A 43 -9.61 8.16 -2.70
CA ALA A 43 -9.39 7.00 -1.84
C ALA A 43 -7.97 6.98 -1.29
N TYR A 44 -6.97 7.29 -2.13
CA TYR A 44 -5.58 7.36 -1.71
C TYR A 44 -5.33 8.45 -0.64
N CYS A 45 -5.92 9.64 -0.82
CA CYS A 45 -5.90 10.69 0.18
C CYS A 45 -6.58 10.26 1.49
N ALA A 46 -7.76 9.64 1.41
CA ALA A 46 -8.49 9.16 2.59
C ALA A 46 -7.68 8.11 3.38
N ASP A 47 -7.00 7.19 2.68
CA ASP A 47 -6.13 6.20 3.33
C ASP A 47 -4.94 6.85 4.02
N CYS A 48 -4.33 7.85 3.38
CA CYS A 48 -3.25 8.60 4.00
C CYS A 48 -3.74 9.32 5.27
N LEU A 49 -4.89 9.99 5.20
CA LEU A 49 -5.48 10.68 6.34
C LEU A 49 -5.71 9.71 7.50
N HIS A 50 -6.31 8.55 7.23
CA HIS A 50 -6.53 7.51 8.23
C HIS A 50 -5.22 7.00 8.85
N TYR A 51 -4.20 6.78 8.00
CA TYR A 51 -2.87 6.36 8.44
C TYR A 51 -2.19 7.42 9.33
N ALA A 52 -2.19 8.69 8.90
CA ALA A 52 -1.61 9.81 9.65
C ALA A 52 -2.32 10.05 11.00
N MET A 53 -3.66 10.02 11.01
CA MET A 53 -4.46 10.10 12.25
C MET A 53 -4.11 8.99 13.22
N SER A 54 -3.95 7.76 12.72
CA SER A 54 -3.58 6.60 13.55
C SER A 54 -2.17 6.72 14.15
N VAL A 55 -1.24 7.33 13.41
CA VAL A 55 0.12 7.64 13.89
C VAL A 55 0.07 8.71 14.98
N ASP A 56 -0.63 9.82 14.75
CA ASP A 56 -0.77 10.89 15.76
C ASP A 56 -1.48 10.39 17.03
N ALA A 57 -2.53 9.57 16.89
CA ALA A 57 -3.20 8.96 18.04
C ALA A 57 -2.23 8.17 18.93
N LYS A 58 -1.27 7.44 18.35
CA LYS A 58 -0.23 6.73 19.12
C LYS A 58 0.71 7.69 19.86
N ILE A 59 1.10 8.78 19.21
CA ILE A 59 1.92 9.83 19.84
C ILE A 59 1.17 10.43 21.02
N ARG A 60 -0.07 10.86 20.80
CA ARG A 60 -0.94 11.44 21.83
C ARG A 60 -1.19 10.50 23.00
N HIS A 61 -1.44 9.21 22.74
CA HIS A 61 -1.60 8.23 23.80
C HIS A 61 -0.35 8.06 24.65
N ALA A 62 0.85 8.08 24.04
CA ALA A 62 2.10 8.02 24.79
C ALA A 62 2.34 9.31 25.60
N GLU A 63 2.04 10.48 25.02
CA GLU A 63 2.11 11.78 25.73
C GLU A 63 1.18 11.79 26.96
N GLN A 64 -0.07 11.34 26.79
CA GLN A 64 -1.05 11.22 27.88
C GLN A 64 -0.63 10.21 28.95
N GLY A 65 0.14 9.19 28.58
CA GLY A 65 0.73 8.21 29.50
C GLY A 65 1.93 8.72 30.29
N GLY A 66 2.29 10.00 30.18
CA GLY A 66 3.38 10.63 30.93
C GLY A 66 4.77 10.49 30.29
N ALA A 67 4.86 10.00 29.05
CA ALA A 67 6.13 9.95 28.34
C ALA A 67 6.54 11.36 27.89
N ALA A 68 7.75 11.79 28.30
CA ALA A 68 8.30 13.08 27.90
C ALA A 68 8.85 13.06 26.47
N ASN A 69 8.70 14.17 25.75
CA ASN A 69 9.34 14.42 24.44
C ASN A 69 9.03 13.39 23.33
N VAL A 70 7.87 12.72 23.40
CA VAL A 70 7.44 11.68 22.43
C VAL A 70 7.38 12.24 21.00
N ARG A 71 6.74 13.39 20.81
CA ARG A 71 6.52 14.00 19.49
C ARG A 71 7.81 14.32 18.75
N THR A 72 8.86 14.68 19.49
CA THR A 72 10.19 14.99 18.95
C THR A 72 11.11 13.77 18.92
N ASN A 73 10.64 12.60 19.39
CA ASN A 73 11.43 11.38 19.41
C ASN A 73 11.34 10.67 18.07
N LYS A 74 12.39 10.81 17.26
CA LYS A 74 12.50 10.18 15.93
C LYS A 74 12.32 8.66 15.97
N GLN A 75 12.78 7.97 17.01
CA GLN A 75 12.64 6.51 17.12
C GLN A 75 11.21 6.12 17.42
N PHE A 76 10.54 6.88 18.30
CA PHE A 76 9.12 6.67 18.57
C PHE A 76 8.28 6.90 17.31
N PHE A 77 8.57 7.96 16.55
CA PHE A 77 7.86 8.22 15.29
C PHE A 77 8.03 7.08 14.27
N ARG A 78 9.26 6.57 14.09
CA ARG A 78 9.52 5.39 13.24
C ARG A 78 8.72 4.17 13.69
N TYR A 79 8.75 3.88 14.99
CA TYR A 79 7.95 2.83 15.59
C TYR A 79 6.45 3.01 15.29
N ALA A 80 5.92 4.22 15.51
CA ALA A 80 4.51 4.53 15.29
C ALA A 80 4.09 4.32 13.83
N LEU A 81 4.93 4.69 12.86
CA LEU A 81 4.72 4.41 11.44
C LEU A 81 4.69 2.90 11.16
N ASP A 82 5.68 2.16 11.67
CA ASP A 82 5.82 0.72 11.46
C ASP A 82 4.59 -0.04 11.98
N VAL A 83 4.18 0.20 13.23
CA VAL A 83 3.07 -0.54 13.84
C VAL A 83 1.70 -0.13 13.33
N THR A 84 1.60 1.03 12.69
CA THR A 84 0.36 1.47 12.03
C THR A 84 0.19 0.81 10.66
N CYS A 85 1.29 0.40 10.02
CA CYS A 85 1.27 -0.22 8.70
C CYS A 85 0.93 -1.72 8.81
N ARG A 86 -0.38 -2.02 8.93
CA ARG A 86 -0.92 -3.37 9.09
C ARG A 86 -2.32 -3.49 8.45
N GLY A 87 -2.85 -4.71 8.37
CA GLY A 87 -4.20 -4.97 7.85
C GLY A 87 -4.36 -4.62 6.36
N GLY A 88 -5.54 -4.13 5.96
CA GLY A 88 -5.85 -3.82 4.55
C GLY A 88 -4.87 -2.84 3.90
N LEU A 89 -4.43 -1.80 4.62
CA LEU A 89 -3.44 -0.85 4.12
C LEU A 89 -2.06 -1.47 3.85
N PHE A 90 -1.73 -2.57 4.53
CA PHE A 90 -0.51 -3.33 4.28
C PHE A 90 -0.68 -4.29 3.09
N VAL A 91 -1.83 -4.97 3.00
CA VAL A 91 -2.17 -5.87 1.89
C VAL A 91 -2.14 -5.10 0.56
N ASP A 92 -2.72 -3.91 0.54
CA ASP A 92 -2.75 -3.04 -0.63
C ASP A 92 -1.45 -2.24 -0.82
N LYS A 93 -0.45 -2.46 0.05
CA LYS A 93 0.85 -1.76 0.11
C LYS A 93 0.78 -0.23 0.28
N ARG A 94 -0.40 0.37 0.40
CA ARG A 94 -0.63 1.80 0.55
C ARG A 94 0.11 2.40 1.75
N CYS A 95 0.11 1.72 2.91
CA CYS A 95 0.84 2.22 4.07
C CYS A 95 2.37 2.21 3.88
N LEU A 96 2.92 1.38 3.00
CA LEU A 96 4.36 1.38 2.73
C LEU A 96 4.78 2.66 2.00
N ASP A 97 3.92 3.19 1.13
CA ASP A 97 4.20 4.43 0.40
C ASP A 97 4.12 5.65 1.32
N PHE A 98 3.06 5.75 2.13
CA PHE A 98 2.94 6.81 3.15
C PHE A 98 4.09 6.76 4.15
N ARG A 99 4.44 5.56 4.61
CA ARG A 99 5.59 5.34 5.49
C ARG A 99 6.89 5.84 4.86
N ARG A 100 7.16 5.50 3.60
CA ARG A 100 8.35 5.99 2.88
C ARG A 100 8.34 7.52 2.79
N GLY A 101 7.19 8.11 2.45
CA GLY A 101 7.03 9.57 2.39
C GLY A 101 7.34 10.24 3.73
N PHE A 102 6.74 9.77 4.82
CA PHE A 102 6.97 10.33 6.15
C PHE A 102 8.39 10.08 6.68
N LEU A 103 9.03 8.97 6.32
CA LEU A 103 10.43 8.71 6.66
C LEU A 103 11.42 9.54 5.83
N GLY A 104 11.00 10.09 4.69
CA GLY A 104 11.84 10.96 3.86
C GLY A 104 12.25 12.25 4.58
N ASP A 105 11.41 12.76 5.49
CA ASP A 105 11.73 13.88 6.37
C ASP A 105 11.10 13.69 7.76
N VAL A 106 11.73 12.83 8.55
CA VAL A 106 11.26 12.50 9.91
C VAL A 106 11.12 13.76 10.78
N ALA A 107 12.03 14.73 10.64
CA ALA A 107 12.02 15.91 11.50
C ALA A 107 10.78 16.78 11.26
N ARG A 108 10.37 16.91 10.01
CA ARG A 108 9.11 17.56 9.63
C ARG A 108 7.90 16.75 10.06
N TYR A 109 7.84 15.48 9.64
CA TYR A 109 6.60 14.71 9.73
C TYR A 109 6.28 14.20 11.14
N MET A 110 7.25 14.08 12.04
CA MET A 110 6.97 13.75 13.45
C MET A 110 6.11 14.80 14.16
N VAL A 111 6.13 16.05 13.67
CA VAL A 111 5.25 17.13 14.13
C VAL A 111 4.03 17.26 13.22
N ALA A 112 4.23 17.27 11.90
CA ALA A 112 3.18 17.57 10.93
C ALA A 112 2.03 16.54 10.92
N VAL A 113 2.24 15.29 11.36
CA VAL A 113 1.14 14.30 11.46
C VAL A 113 0.01 14.72 12.43
N ALA A 114 0.25 15.71 13.30
CA ALA A 114 -0.80 16.36 14.09
C ALA A 114 -1.86 17.06 13.23
N GLU A 115 -1.50 17.43 12.00
CA GLU A 115 -2.35 18.02 10.97
C GLU A 115 -2.41 17.05 9.77
N PRO A 116 -3.25 15.99 9.84
CA PRO A 116 -3.18 14.85 8.92
C PRO A 116 -3.28 15.24 7.45
N TYR A 117 -4.14 16.20 7.11
CA TYR A 117 -4.31 16.65 5.73
C TYR A 117 -3.06 17.33 5.19
N GLU A 118 -2.43 18.23 5.96
CA GLU A 118 -1.18 18.90 5.56
C GLU A 118 -0.01 17.91 5.45
N ALA A 119 0.07 16.94 6.37
CA ALA A 119 1.07 15.88 6.27
C ALA A 119 0.89 15.06 4.99
N CYS A 120 -0.36 14.67 4.67
CA CYS A 120 -0.69 13.89 3.49
C CYS A 120 -0.50 14.66 2.18
N ARG A 121 -0.78 15.97 2.17
CA ARG A 121 -0.42 16.85 1.06
C ARG A 121 1.09 16.91 0.89
N GLY A 122 1.84 17.00 1.99
CA GLY A 122 3.30 17.04 1.98
C GLY A 122 3.98 15.81 1.36
N VAL A 123 3.37 14.63 1.50
CA VAL A 123 3.85 13.40 0.86
C VAL A 123 3.19 13.10 -0.49
N GLY A 124 2.38 14.02 -1.02
CA GLY A 124 1.74 13.90 -2.32
C GLY A 124 0.55 12.93 -2.37
N ALA A 125 -0.03 12.57 -1.22
CA ALA A 125 -1.19 11.70 -1.16
C ALA A 125 -2.53 12.44 -1.31
N CYS A 126 -2.55 13.73 -0.92
CA CYS A 126 -3.69 14.63 -1.10
C CYS A 126 -3.29 15.81 -1.99
N GLN A 127 -4.26 16.32 -2.76
CA GLN A 127 -4.13 17.56 -3.55
C GLN A 127 -4.85 18.71 -2.87
#